data_AF-A0A4E0PUA4-F1
#
_entry.id   AF-A0A4E0PUA4-F1
#
_cell.length_a   1.000
_cell.length_b   1.000
_cell.length_c   1.000
_cell.angle_alpha   90.00
_cell.angle_beta   90.00
_cell.angle_gamma   90.00
#
_symmetry.space_group_name_H-M   'P 1'
#
loop_
_entity.id
_entity.type
_entity.pdbx_description
1 polymer ?
#
loop_
_entity_poly.entity_id
_entity_poly.type
_entity_poly.pdbx_seq_one_letter_code
_entity_poly.pdbx_strand_id
1 'polypeptide(L)' 'MLDVIFASEKRKNVLLMMHDGPQDMETILKSLKTTRQALLPQIKVLEKHNLISHSNDTYKLTTMGK' A
#
# COMPACT_ATOMS: atom_id res chain seq x y z
N MET A 1 7.94 -2.16 -13.66
CA MET A 1 6.81 -2.29 -12.69
C MET A 1 7.26 -3.02 -11.44
N LEU A 2 7.96 -4.16 -11.59
CA LEU A 2 8.66 -4.87 -10.51
C LEU A 2 9.68 -3.97 -9.80
N ASP A 3 10.43 -3.11 -10.50
CA ASP A 3 11.46 -2.26 -9.87
C ASP A 3 10.92 -1.34 -8.77
N VAL A 4 9.67 -0.88 -8.90
CA VAL A 4 9.02 -0.02 -7.90
C VAL A 4 8.62 -0.84 -6.66
N ILE A 5 8.16 -2.07 -6.85
CA ILE A 5 7.74 -2.94 -5.74
C ILE A 5 8.97 -3.52 -5.01
N PHE A 6 9.98 -3.95 -5.77
CA PHE A 6 11.19 -4.59 -5.26
C PHE A 6 12.21 -3.59 -4.69
N ALA A 7 12.14 -2.30 -5.05
CA ALA A 7 12.99 -1.27 -4.46
C ALA A 7 12.61 -0.88 -3.03
N SER A 8 11.54 -1.43 -2.44
CA SER A 8 11.25 -1.21 -1.02
C SER A 8 10.44 -2.35 -0.42
N GLU A 9 11.03 -3.03 0.54
CA GLU A 9 10.35 -4.06 1.34
C GLU A 9 9.07 -3.55 2.01
N LYS A 10 9.05 -2.27 2.39
CA LYS A 10 7.85 -1.62 2.95
C LYS A 10 6.70 -1.53 1.93
N ARG A 11 6.98 -1.21 0.65
CA ARG A 11 5.96 -1.20 -0.41
C ARG A 11 5.43 -2.60 -0.70
N LYS A 12 6.30 -3.60 -0.72
CA LYS A 12 5.90 -5.01 -0.88
C LYS A 12 4.96 -5.46 0.25
N ASN A 13 5.28 -5.13 1.50
CA ASN A 13 4.45 -5.52 2.65
C ASN A 13 3.08 -4.83 2.64
N VAL A 14 3.02 -3.56 2.21
CA VAL A 14 1.75 -2.84 2.01
C VAL A 14 0.86 -3.56 0.97
N LEU A 15 1.43 -3.95 -0.17
CA LEU A 15 0.67 -4.67 -1.21
C LEU A 15 0.22 -6.06 -0.73
N LEU A 16 1.10 -6.79 -0.02
CA LEU A 16 0.79 -8.12 0.53
C LEU A 16 -0.38 -8.06 1.52
N MET A 17 -0.43 -7.03 2.37
CA MET A 17 -1.55 -6.83 3.30
C MET A 17 -2.90 -6.66 2.59
N MET A 18 -2.91 -6.13 1.37
CA MET A 18 -4.14 -5.89 0.60
C MET A 18 -4.47 -7.03 -0.37
N HIS A 19 -3.69 -8.12 -0.37
CA HIS A 19 -3.94 -9.29 -1.20
C HIS A 19 -5.30 -9.93 -0.88
N ASP A 20 -5.61 -10.05 0.41
CA ASP A 20 -6.82 -10.73 0.89
C ASP A 20 -8.05 -9.80 0.95
N GLY A 21 -7.86 -8.50 0.69
CA GLY A 21 -8.95 -7.54 0.62
C GLY A 21 -8.51 -6.10 0.93
N PRO A 22 -9.46 -5.14 0.87
CA PRO A 22 -9.20 -3.77 1.28
C PRO A 22 -8.74 -3.69 2.74
N GLN A 23 -7.86 -2.73 3.05
CA GLN A 23 -7.33 -2.49 4.39
C GLN A 23 -7.43 -1.00 4.73
N ASP A 24 -7.89 -0.68 5.93
CA ASP A 24 -7.88 0.70 6.42
C ASP A 24 -6.47 1.15 6.83
N MET A 25 -6.23 2.46 6.82
CA MET A 25 -4.93 3.04 7.17
C MET A 25 -4.45 2.59 8.56
N GLU A 26 -5.34 2.52 9.56
CA GLU A 26 -4.95 2.18 10.93
C GLU A 26 -4.41 0.75 11.03
N THR A 27 -5.08 -0.19 10.36
CA THR A 27 -4.67 -1.60 10.27
C THR A 27 -3.31 -1.73 9.59
N ILE A 28 -3.07 -0.99 8.50
CA ILE A 28 -1.78 -0.98 7.80
C ILE A 28 -0.67 -0.43 8.72
N LEU A 29 -0.93 0.68 9.42
CA LEU A 29 0.05 1.30 10.31
C LEU A 29 0.43 0.39 11.48
N LYS A 30 -0.56 -0.26 12.11
CA LYS A 30 -0.34 -1.22 13.20
C LYS A 30 0.48 -2.42 12.74
N SER A 31 0.10 -3.01 11.62
CA SER A 31 0.75 -4.22 11.10
C SER A 31 2.19 -3.96 10.64
N LEU A 32 2.44 -2.80 10.02
CA LEU A 32 3.77 -2.39 9.56
C LEU A 32 4.59 -1.67 10.64
N LYS A 33 4.04 -1.53 11.85
CA LYS A 33 4.66 -0.81 12.99
C LYS A 33 5.25 0.53 12.55
N THR A 34 4.46 1.31 11.83
CA THR A 34 4.92 2.57 11.23
C THR A 34 3.94 3.71 11.47
N THR A 35 4.34 4.92 11.09
CA THR A 35 3.53 6.13 11.26
C THR A 35 2.94 6.55 9.92
N ARG A 36 1.83 7.29 9.97
CA ARG A 36 1.15 7.81 8.78
C ARG A 36 2.11 8.67 7.95
N GLN A 37 2.92 9.49 8.60
CA GLN A 37 3.91 10.37 7.96
C GLN A 37 4.97 9.58 7.20
N ALA A 38 5.43 8.45 7.75
CA ALA A 38 6.43 7.59 7.09
C ALA A 38 5.84 6.74 5.96
N LEU A 39 4.56 6.38 6.06
CA LEU A 39 3.87 5.51 5.10
C LEU A 39 3.26 6.28 3.91
N LEU A 40 2.76 7.50 4.14
CA LEU A 40 2.04 8.28 3.14
C LEU A 40 2.84 8.51 1.83
N PRO A 41 4.16 8.82 1.85
CA PRO A 41 4.93 8.92 0.62
C PRO A 41 4.94 7.61 -0.19
N GLN A 42 4.99 6.46 0.49
CA GLN A 42 4.98 5.14 -0.16
C GLN A 42 3.61 4.85 -0.77
N ILE A 43 2.52 5.15 -0.06
CA ILE A 43 1.14 5.01 -0.55
C ILE A 43 0.93 5.85 -1.81
N LYS A 44 1.35 7.13 -1.79
CA LYS A 44 1.26 8.00 -2.97
C LYS A 44 2.01 7.46 -4.19
N VAL A 45 3.16 6.81 -3.98
CA VAL A 45 3.90 6.15 -5.06
C VAL A 45 3.10 4.96 -5.61
N LEU A 46 2.51 4.14 -4.75
CA LEU A 46 1.69 3.01 -5.17
C LEU A 46 0.42 3.47 -5.94
N GLU A 47 -0.23 4.54 -5.49
CA GLU A 47 -1.38 5.16 -6.17
C GLU A 47 -0.99 5.75 -7.52
N LYS A 48 0.13 6.49 -7.60
CA LYS A 48 0.63 7.07 -8.87
C LYS A 48 0.91 6.00 -9.92
N HIS A 49 1.32 4.81 -9.49
CA HIS A 49 1.56 3.66 -10.36
C HIS A 49 0.30 2.80 -10.59
N ASN A 50 -0.88 3.27 -10.13
CA ASN A 50 -2.16 2.58 -10.21
C ASN A 50 -2.14 1.18 -9.59
N LEU A 51 -1.29 0.91 -8.59
CA LEU A 51 -1.21 -0.39 -7.91
C LEU A 51 -2.26 -0.52 -6.80
N ILE A 52 -2.58 0.60 -6.15
CA ILE A 52 -3.62 0.67 -5.13
C ILE A 52 -4.59 1.79 -5.46
N SER A 53 -5.81 1.67 -4.94
CA SER A 53 -6.82 2.73 -4.95
C SER A 53 -7.29 3.00 -3.54
N HIS A 54 -7.64 4.25 -3.27
CA HIS A 54 -8.06 4.74 -1.96
C HIS A 54 -9.52 5.21 -2.00
N SER A 55 -10.29 4.85 -0.97
CA SER A 55 -11.64 5.35 -0.71
C SER A 55 -11.89 5.36 0.80
N ASN A 56 -12.31 6.50 1.35
CA ASN A 56 -12.68 6.64 2.77
C ASN A 56 -11.62 6.07 3.75
N ASP A 57 -10.36 6.43 3.58
CA ASP A 57 -9.20 5.95 4.37
C ASP A 57 -8.94 4.43 4.28
N THR A 58 -9.57 3.77 3.32
CA THR A 58 -9.37 2.36 2.99
C THR A 58 -8.65 2.24 1.66
N TYR A 59 -7.68 1.34 1.61
CA TYR A 59 -6.85 1.05 0.44
C TYR A 59 -7.13 -0.34 -0.08
N LYS A 60 -7.17 -0.51 -1.40
CA LYS A 60 -7.32 -1.82 -2.05
C LYS A 60 -6.39 -1.95 -3.23
N LEU A 61 -5.97 -3.18 -3.53
CA LEU A 61 -5.29 -3.49 -4.78
C LEU A 61 -6.20 -3.19 -5.97
N THR A 62 -5.63 -2.57 -7.01
CA THR A 62 -6.28 -2.49 -8.32
C THR A 62 -6.04 -3.78 -9.11
N THR A 63 -6.65 -3.90 -10.29
CA THR A 63 -6.36 -4.99 -11.22
C THR A 63 -4.87 -5.05 -11.63
N MET A 64 -4.16 -3.92 -11.61
CA MET A 64 -2.73 -3.87 -11.94
C MET A 64 -1.82 -4.20 -10.74
N GLY A 65 -2.33 -4.10 -9.52
CA GLY A 65 -1.60 -4.40 -8.29
C GLY A 65 -1.80 -5.82 -7.77
N LYS A 66 -2.82 -6.54 -8.28
CA LYS A 66 -2.96 -8.01 -8.11
C LYS A 66 -1.93 -8.72 -8.98
#